data_AF-A0A3P1XQX4-F1
#
_entry.id   AF-A0A3P1XQX4-F1
#
_cell.length_a   1.000
_cell.length_b   1.000
_cell.length_c   1.000
_cell.angle_alpha   90.00
_cell.angle_beta   90.00
_cell.angle_gamma   90.00
#
_symmetry.space_group_name_H-M   'P 1'
#
loop_
_entity.id
_entity.type
_entity.pdbx_description
1 polymer ?
#
loop_
_entity_poly.entity_id
_entity_poly.type
_entity_poly.pdbx_seq_one_letter_code
_entity_poly.pdbx_strand_id
1 'polypeptide(L)'
;MNRKYEKTIRDHVLKGQSGVDFKILEMSEQGTVTVTDSIAYLTNNFRKDKDVVIKRIELAKKLTEDLQTATKLKSEYDKYAEDIERMNARIDSLRTLPPDNLRGYDSQNPADVLVVIIRCKYSLDISGTTVEETFDFYLSPDGSKCYQKKGT
;
A
#
# COMPACT_ATOMS: atom_id res chain seq x y z
N MET A 1 22.27 4.81 22.63
CA MET A 1 21.84 3.86 21.58
C MET A 1 20.75 2.96 22.14
N ASN A 2 19.53 3.05 21.60
CA ASN A 2 18.40 2.23 22.05
C ASN A 2 18.54 0.81 21.46
N ARG A 3 19.15 -0.13 22.20
CA ARG A 3 19.47 -1.50 21.72
C ARG A 3 18.25 -2.39 21.47
N LYS A 4 17.03 -1.89 21.71
CA LYS A 4 15.77 -2.65 21.58
C LYS A 4 15.68 -3.46 20.28
N TYR A 5 16.11 -2.87 19.16
CA TYR A 5 15.94 -3.45 17.82
C TYR A 5 17.18 -4.19 17.31
N GLU A 6 18.31 -4.08 18.00
CA GLU A 6 19.61 -4.56 17.53
C GLU A 6 19.60 -6.07 17.25
N LYS A 7 19.06 -6.86 18.18
CA LYS A 7 18.95 -8.31 18.02
C LYS A 7 18.12 -8.67 16.79
N THR A 8 16.94 -8.09 16.67
CA THR A 8 16.00 -8.40 15.57
C THR A 8 16.57 -8.01 14.21
N ILE A 9 17.27 -6.88 14.12
CA ILE A 9 17.96 -6.45 12.89
C ILE A 9 19.10 -7.42 12.58
N ARG A 10 19.96 -7.74 13.55
CA ARG A 10 21.06 -8.71 13.39
C ARG A 10 20.55 -10.06 12.91
N ASP A 11 19.55 -10.62 13.60
CA ASP A 11 18.97 -11.93 13.30
C ASP A 11 18.34 -11.93 11.88
N HIS A 12 17.74 -10.83 11.46
CA HIS A 12 17.18 -10.68 10.11
C HIS A 12 18.28 -10.60 9.04
N VAL A 13 19.34 -9.82 9.27
CA VAL A 13 20.45 -9.64 8.32
C VAL A 13 21.27 -10.92 8.17
N LEU A 14 21.56 -11.59 9.28
CA LEU A 14 22.39 -12.81 9.31
C LEU A 14 21.59 -14.09 9.05
N LYS A 15 20.31 -14.00 8.70
CA LYS A 15 19.47 -15.18 8.51
C LYS A 15 20.05 -16.10 7.45
N GLY A 16 20.54 -17.27 7.87
CA GLY A 16 21.16 -18.26 6.99
C GLY A 16 22.64 -18.00 6.67
N GLN A 17 23.29 -17.03 7.32
CA GLN A 17 24.71 -16.74 7.19
C GLN A 17 25.46 -17.15 8.46
N SER A 18 26.66 -17.74 8.29
CA SER A 18 27.56 -18.11 9.38
C SER A 18 28.96 -17.56 9.11
N GLY A 19 29.69 -17.19 10.17
CA GLY A 19 31.06 -16.66 10.03
C GLY A 19 31.12 -15.22 9.51
N VAL A 20 30.03 -14.46 9.66
CA VAL A 20 29.96 -13.03 9.32
C VAL A 20 29.87 -12.22 10.61
N ASP A 21 30.82 -11.30 10.82
CA ASP A 21 30.78 -10.41 11.97
C ASP A 21 29.91 -9.19 11.66
N PHE A 22 28.81 -9.07 12.40
CA PHE A 22 27.85 -7.97 12.27
C PHE A 22 28.05 -6.94 13.39
N LYS A 23 28.11 -5.66 13.04
CA LYS A 23 28.19 -4.55 13.99
C LYS A 23 27.31 -3.39 13.57
N ILE A 24 26.46 -2.92 14.49
CA ILE A 24 25.72 -1.66 14.29
C ILE A 24 26.69 -0.48 14.46
N LEU A 25 26.69 0.42 13.47
CA LEU A 25 27.45 1.66 13.48
C LEU A 25 26.57 2.82 13.94
N GLU A 26 25.37 2.93 13.36
CA GLU A 26 24.38 3.95 13.72
C GLU A 26 22.98 3.36 13.65
N MET A 27 22.10 3.82 14.54
CA MET A 27 20.70 3.40 14.53
C MET A 27 19.81 4.51 15.07
N SER A 28 18.77 4.84 14.32
CA SER A 28 17.81 5.89 14.66
C SER A 28 16.40 5.56 14.17
N GLU A 29 15.41 5.91 14.98
CA GLU A 29 14.00 5.79 14.62
C GLU A 29 13.61 6.91 13.66
N GLN A 30 13.02 6.53 12.53
CA GLN A 30 12.62 7.47 11.46
C GLN A 30 11.12 7.80 11.52
N GLY A 31 10.32 6.95 12.16
CA GLY A 31 8.89 7.14 12.30
C GLY A 31 8.15 5.83 12.51
N THR A 32 6.83 5.93 12.47
CA THR A 32 5.90 4.82 12.70
C THR A 32 4.82 4.79 11.64
N VAL A 33 4.26 3.61 11.38
CA VAL A 33 3.01 3.44 10.65
C VAL A 33 1.94 3.03 11.64
N THR A 34 0.85 3.79 11.69
CA THR A 34 -0.30 3.53 12.55
C THR A 34 -1.43 2.82 11.82
N VAL A 35 -2.43 2.36 12.57
CA VAL A 35 -3.71 1.91 12.03
C VAL A 35 -4.34 2.98 11.13
N THR A 36 -4.31 4.26 11.55
CA THR A 36 -4.84 5.38 10.75
C THR A 36 -4.13 5.48 9.40
N ASP A 37 -2.81 5.40 9.38
CA ASP A 37 -2.03 5.48 8.13
C ASP A 37 -2.38 4.33 7.17
N SER A 38 -2.54 3.13 7.71
CA SER A 38 -2.92 1.95 6.95
C SER A 38 -4.33 2.08 6.35
N ILE A 39 -5.31 2.51 7.15
CA ILE A 39 -6.68 2.79 6.68
C ILE A 39 -6.67 3.86 5.58
N ALA A 40 -5.90 4.93 5.77
CA ALA A 40 -5.78 6.00 4.78
C ALA A 40 -5.19 5.49 3.45
N TYR A 41 -4.15 4.67 3.52
CA TYR A 41 -3.52 4.04 2.35
C TYR A 41 -4.52 3.14 1.60
N LEU A 42 -5.19 2.24 2.30
CA LEU A 42 -6.16 1.31 1.72
C LEU A 42 -7.37 2.03 1.11
N THR A 43 -7.86 3.07 1.80
CA THR A 43 -8.96 3.93 1.32
C THR A 43 -8.55 4.68 0.05
N ASN A 44 -7.32 5.21 0.00
CA ASN A 44 -6.84 5.93 -1.18
C ASN A 44 -6.67 5.00 -2.38
N ASN A 45 -6.13 3.81 -2.19
CA ASN A 45 -6.01 2.82 -3.26
C ASN A 45 -7.39 2.40 -3.79
N PHE A 46 -8.33 2.11 -2.90
CA PHE A 46 -9.71 1.79 -3.28
C PHE A 46 -10.34 2.90 -4.13
N ARG A 47 -10.16 4.17 -3.74
CA ARG A 47 -10.64 5.33 -4.52
C ARG A 47 -10.00 5.38 -5.90
N LYS A 48 -8.69 5.17 -6.01
CA LYS A 48 -7.97 5.19 -7.30
C LYS A 48 -8.46 4.09 -8.24
N ASP A 49 -8.58 2.85 -7.74
CA ASP A 49 -9.04 1.72 -8.55
C ASP A 49 -10.46 1.97 -9.07
N LYS A 50 -11.32 2.50 -8.20
CA LYS A 50 -12.68 2.87 -8.54
C LYS A 50 -12.74 3.97 -9.61
N ASP A 51 -11.92 4.99 -9.48
CA ASP A 51 -11.88 6.09 -10.45
C ASP A 51 -11.43 5.63 -11.84
N VAL A 52 -10.52 4.65 -11.92
CA VAL A 52 -10.16 4.01 -13.20
C VAL A 52 -11.36 3.33 -13.85
N VAL A 53 -12.16 2.60 -13.06
CA VAL A 53 -13.38 1.94 -13.56
C VAL A 53 -14.42 2.97 -14.01
N ILE A 54 -14.67 4.01 -13.20
CA ILE A 54 -15.61 5.09 -13.55
C ILE A 54 -15.21 5.74 -14.88
N LYS A 55 -13.92 6.10 -15.06
CA LYS A 55 -13.44 6.70 -16.31
C LYS A 55 -13.66 5.82 -17.53
N ARG A 56 -13.52 4.50 -17.39
CA ARG A 56 -13.80 3.55 -18.48
C ARG A 56 -15.29 3.52 -18.83
N ILE A 57 -16.17 3.56 -17.83
CA ILE A 57 -17.63 3.61 -18.05
C ILE A 57 -18.03 4.96 -18.66
N GLU A 58 -17.46 6.07 -18.20
CA GLU A 58 -17.70 7.41 -18.78
C GLU A 58 -17.27 7.47 -20.25
N LEU A 59 -16.14 6.86 -20.62
CA LEU A 59 -15.72 6.75 -22.01
C LEU A 59 -16.69 5.91 -22.85
N ALA A 60 -17.11 4.74 -22.35
CA ALA A 60 -18.09 3.90 -23.03
C ALA A 60 -19.43 4.63 -23.20
N LYS A 61 -19.89 5.34 -22.17
CA LYS A 61 -21.09 6.17 -22.18
C LYS A 61 -21.02 7.22 -23.29
N LYS A 62 -19.91 7.94 -23.39
CA LYS A 62 -19.72 8.95 -24.44
C LYS A 62 -19.82 8.35 -25.85
N LEU A 63 -19.20 7.19 -26.07
CA LEU A 63 -19.32 6.48 -27.36
C LEU A 63 -20.77 6.05 -27.63
N THR A 64 -21.51 5.62 -26.61
CA THR A 64 -22.93 5.29 -26.73
C THR A 64 -23.80 6.53 -27.03
N GLU A 65 -23.51 7.69 -26.43
CA GLU A 65 -24.17 8.97 -26.74
C GLU A 65 -23.93 9.38 -28.21
N ASP A 66 -22.70 9.20 -28.71
CA ASP A 66 -22.35 9.46 -30.12
C ASP A 66 -23.14 8.53 -31.06
N LEU A 67 -23.23 7.23 -30.75
CA LEU A 67 -24.01 6.25 -31.52
C LEU A 67 -25.51 6.55 -31.50
N GLN A 68 -26.04 6.93 -30.33
CA GLN A 68 -27.43 7.33 -30.17
C GLN A 68 -27.78 8.53 -31.05
N THR A 69 -26.89 9.51 -31.11
CA THR A 69 -27.08 10.72 -31.93
C THR A 69 -26.99 10.40 -33.43
N ALA A 70 -26.17 9.42 -33.82
CA ALA A 70 -25.95 9.06 -35.22
C ALA A 70 -27.04 8.15 -35.83
N THR A 71 -27.73 7.35 -35.00
CA THR A 71 -28.73 6.41 -35.51
C THR A 71 -30.01 7.11 -36.00
N LYS A 72 -30.64 6.53 -37.02
CA LYS A 72 -31.95 6.95 -37.55
C LYS A 72 -33.08 6.00 -37.15
N LEU A 73 -32.76 4.88 -36.52
CA LEU A 73 -33.72 3.86 -36.12
C LEU A 73 -34.16 4.09 -34.68
N LYS A 74 -35.46 4.30 -34.47
CA LYS A 74 -36.02 4.54 -33.13
C LYS A 74 -35.66 3.42 -32.13
N SER A 75 -35.71 2.16 -32.57
CA SER A 75 -35.37 1.02 -31.72
C SER A 75 -33.91 1.02 -31.24
N GLU A 76 -32.98 1.50 -32.06
CA GLU A 76 -31.57 1.64 -31.67
C GLU A 76 -31.39 2.83 -30.74
N TYR A 77 -32.04 3.96 -31.04
CA TYR A 77 -32.04 5.14 -30.19
C TYR A 77 -32.52 4.83 -28.76
N ASP A 78 -33.65 4.14 -28.65
CA ASP A 78 -34.26 3.74 -27.38
C ASP A 78 -33.33 2.78 -26.61
N LYS A 79 -32.73 1.80 -27.32
CA LYS A 79 -31.75 0.89 -26.71
C LYS A 79 -30.52 1.62 -26.15
N TYR A 80 -29.95 2.57 -26.90
CA TYR A 80 -28.82 3.35 -26.43
C TYR A 80 -29.20 4.24 -25.25
N ALA A 81 -30.42 4.77 -25.19
CA ALA A 81 -30.92 5.51 -24.04
C ALA A 81 -30.91 4.64 -22.78
N GLU A 82 -31.41 3.39 -22.89
CA GLU A 82 -31.39 2.44 -21.78
C GLU A 82 -29.96 2.06 -21.34
N ASP A 83 -29.05 1.87 -22.30
CA ASP A 83 -27.63 1.61 -22.00
C ASP A 83 -26.99 2.77 -21.24
N ILE A 84 -27.26 4.01 -21.65
CA ILE A 84 -26.78 5.23 -20.98
C ILE A 84 -27.31 5.30 -19.55
N GLU A 85 -28.60 5.03 -19.32
CA GLU A 85 -29.18 5.02 -17.98
C GLU A 85 -28.57 3.94 -17.08
N ARG A 86 -28.32 2.74 -17.61
CA ARG A 86 -27.60 1.68 -16.87
C ARG A 86 -26.18 2.11 -16.50
N MET A 87 -25.47 2.79 -17.41
CA MET A 87 -24.12 3.30 -17.15
C MET A 87 -24.12 4.41 -16.09
N ASN A 88 -25.08 5.34 -16.14
CA ASN A 88 -25.26 6.38 -15.11
C ASN A 88 -25.48 5.75 -13.73
N ALA A 89 -26.43 4.82 -13.61
CA ALA A 89 -26.70 4.12 -12.35
C ALA A 89 -25.47 3.37 -11.82
N ARG A 90 -24.66 2.78 -12.72
CA ARG A 90 -23.42 2.11 -12.34
C ARG A 90 -22.36 3.09 -11.84
N ILE A 91 -22.20 4.25 -12.49
CA ILE A 91 -21.27 5.31 -12.05
C ILE A 91 -21.67 5.80 -10.65
N ASP A 92 -22.95 6.07 -10.43
CA ASP A 92 -23.44 6.55 -9.13
C ASP A 92 -23.24 5.52 -8.04
N SER A 93 -23.59 4.26 -8.31
CA SER A 93 -23.35 3.14 -7.39
C SER A 93 -21.87 3.01 -7.02
N LEU A 94 -20.95 3.19 -7.97
CA LEU A 94 -19.52 3.21 -7.69
C LEU A 94 -19.17 4.43 -6.83
N ARG A 95 -19.58 5.64 -7.18
CA ARG A 95 -19.24 6.86 -6.42
C ARG A 95 -19.61 6.78 -4.93
N THR A 96 -20.68 6.07 -4.59
CA THR A 96 -21.14 5.87 -3.20
C THR A 96 -20.61 4.60 -2.53
N LEU A 97 -19.90 3.73 -3.26
CA LEU A 97 -19.42 2.46 -2.72
C LEU A 97 -18.34 2.70 -1.66
N PRO A 98 -18.51 2.22 -0.41
CA PRO A 98 -17.47 2.33 0.61
C PRO A 98 -16.33 1.33 0.33
N PRO A 99 -15.11 1.58 0.87
CA PRO A 99 -14.02 0.62 0.81
C PRO A 99 -14.41 -0.70 1.49
N ASP A 100 -14.20 -1.82 0.81
CA ASP A 100 -14.48 -3.17 1.32
C ASP A 100 -13.22 -3.86 1.90
N ASN A 101 -12.06 -3.24 1.71
CA ASN A 101 -10.75 -3.71 2.12
C ASN A 101 -10.33 -3.27 3.54
N LEU A 102 -11.26 -2.72 4.33
CA LEU A 102 -11.00 -2.28 5.72
C LEU A 102 -11.36 -3.32 6.79
N ARG A 103 -11.87 -4.49 6.38
CA ARG A 103 -12.23 -5.57 7.31
C ARG A 103 -11.06 -5.93 8.22
N GLY A 104 -11.30 -5.93 9.52
CA GLY A 104 -10.29 -6.23 10.55
C GLY A 104 -9.66 -5.00 11.21
N TYR A 105 -9.92 -3.79 10.70
CA TYR A 105 -9.60 -2.54 11.39
C TYR A 105 -10.76 -2.04 12.27
N ASP A 106 -11.97 -2.60 12.12
CA ASP A 106 -13.20 -2.11 12.74
C ASP A 106 -13.16 -2.03 14.28
N SER A 107 -12.33 -2.87 14.92
CA SER A 107 -12.16 -2.93 16.38
C SER A 107 -10.81 -2.41 16.86
N GLN A 108 -9.95 -1.89 15.98
CA GLN A 108 -8.61 -1.43 16.34
C GLN A 108 -8.61 0.03 16.76
N ASN A 109 -7.69 0.41 17.65
CA ASN A 109 -7.51 1.81 17.99
C ASN A 109 -6.74 2.50 16.85
N PRO A 110 -7.26 3.60 16.27
CA PRO A 110 -6.60 4.31 15.16
C PRO A 110 -5.17 4.77 15.45
N ALA A 111 -4.83 4.99 16.73
CA ALA A 111 -3.51 5.42 17.16
C ALA A 111 -2.51 4.26 17.37
N ASP A 112 -2.96 2.99 17.28
CA ASP A 112 -2.08 1.85 17.48
C ASP A 112 -1.00 1.85 16.40
N VAL A 113 0.25 1.73 16.85
CA VAL A 113 1.40 1.57 15.97
C VAL A 113 1.42 0.14 15.45
N LEU A 114 1.49 -0.02 14.13
CA LEU A 114 1.62 -1.31 13.46
C LEU A 114 3.08 -1.62 13.11
N VAL A 115 3.85 -0.58 12.79
CA VAL A 115 5.25 -0.70 12.36
C VAL A 115 6.07 0.47 12.92
N VAL A 116 7.29 0.18 13.35
CA VAL A 116 8.33 1.18 13.64
C VAL A 116 9.40 1.09 12.55
N ILE A 117 9.80 2.23 12.00
CA ILE A 117 10.80 2.33 10.93
C ILE A 117 12.13 2.73 11.56
N ILE A 118 13.11 1.84 11.48
CA ILE A 118 14.45 2.04 12.02
C ILE A 118 15.46 2.14 10.89
N ARG A 119 16.12 3.29 10.77
CA ARG A 119 17.30 3.42 9.92
C ARG A 119 18.50 2.86 10.67
N CYS A 120 19.16 1.88 10.09
CA CYS A 120 20.33 1.26 10.67
C CYS A 120 21.48 1.28 9.66
N LYS A 121 22.59 1.88 10.07
CA LYS A 121 23.89 1.70 9.42
C LYS A 121 24.64 0.61 10.17
N TYR A 122 25.12 -0.41 9.48
CA TYR A 122 25.87 -1.51 10.06
C TYR A 122 27.02 -1.93 9.16
N SER A 123 28.00 -2.62 9.73
CA SER A 123 29.08 -3.27 9.00
C SER A 123 28.95 -4.79 9.05
N LEU A 124 29.35 -5.44 7.96
CA LEU A 124 29.52 -6.88 7.83
C LEU A 124 31.00 -7.16 7.53
N ASP A 125 31.67 -7.96 8.36
CA ASP A 125 32.95 -8.54 8.01
C ASP A 125 32.74 -9.95 7.45
N ILE A 126 33.13 -10.14 6.19
CA ILE A 126 33.06 -11.42 5.50
C ILE A 126 34.49 -11.80 5.13
N SER A 127 35.07 -12.72 5.90
CA SER A 127 36.43 -13.24 5.67
C SER A 127 37.51 -12.16 5.55
N GLY A 128 37.45 -11.12 6.38
CA GLY A 128 38.41 -10.01 6.43
C GLY A 128 38.07 -8.85 5.49
N THR A 129 36.95 -8.92 4.77
CA THR A 129 36.43 -7.79 3.98
C THR A 129 35.27 -7.16 4.73
N THR A 130 35.46 -5.91 5.19
CA THR A 130 34.40 -5.12 5.82
C THR A 130 33.60 -4.35 4.77
N VAL A 131 32.27 -4.49 4.81
CA VAL A 131 31.32 -3.71 4.01
C VAL A 131 30.38 -2.96 4.95
N GLU A 132 30.16 -1.68 4.69
CA GLU A 132 29.15 -0.88 5.41
C GLU A 132 27.87 -0.74 4.57
N GLU A 133 26.73 -0.91 5.22
CA GLU A 133 25.41 -0.83 4.62
C GLU A 133 24.51 0.08 5.44
N THR A 134 23.60 0.80 4.78
CA THR A 134 22.55 1.61 5.43
C THR A 134 21.20 1.24 4.85
N PHE A 135 20.25 0.85 5.71
CA PHE A 135 18.93 0.41 5.31
C PHE A 135 17.86 0.85 6.33
N ASP A 136 16.62 0.97 5.84
CA ASP A 136 15.44 1.12 6.69
C ASP A 136 14.82 -0.25 6.97
N PHE A 137 14.59 -0.52 8.25
CA PHE A 137 13.98 -1.75 8.77
C PHE A 137 12.59 -1.45 9.31
N TYR A 138 11.61 -2.24 8.86
CA TYR A 138 10.21 -2.12 9.23
C TYR A 138 9.92 -3.20 10.26
N LEU A 139 9.87 -2.79 11.53
CA LEU A 139 9.80 -3.69 12.68
C LEU A 139 8.43 -3.66 13.34
N SER A 140 8.07 -4.72 14.05
CA SER A 140 6.93 -4.72 14.94
C SER A 140 7.12 -3.71 16.08
N PRO A 141 6.03 -3.19 16.68
CA PRO A 141 6.11 -2.15 17.71
C PRO A 141 6.89 -2.59 18.96
N ASP A 142 6.78 -3.87 19.32
CA ASP A 142 7.54 -4.50 20.40
C ASP A 142 9.01 -4.78 20.02
N GLY A 143 9.36 -4.64 18.73
CA GLY A 143 10.68 -4.93 18.17
C GLY A 143 10.98 -6.41 18.01
N SER A 144 10.02 -7.32 18.24
CA SER A 144 10.25 -8.78 18.19
C SER A 144 10.35 -9.35 16.77
N LYS A 145 9.85 -8.63 15.76
CA LYS A 145 9.83 -9.08 14.35
C LYS A 145 10.29 -7.98 13.41
N CYS A 146 11.02 -8.39 12.37
CA CYS A 146 11.32 -7.55 11.21
C CYS A 146 10.47 -8.02 10.02
N TYR A 147 9.62 -7.14 9.51
CA TYR A 147 8.76 -7.40 8.36
C TYR A 147 9.49 -7.19 7.04
N GLN A 148 10.37 -6.17 6.99
CA GLN A 148 11.03 -5.79 5.74
C GLN A 148 12.33 -5.01 5.99
N LYS A 149 13.31 -5.22 5.11
CA LYS A 149 14.49 -4.37 4.90
C LYS A 149 14.32 -3.66 3.55
N LYS A 150 14.49 -2.34 3.49
CA LYS A 150 14.40 -1.56 2.25
C LYS A 150 15.57 -0.60 2.11
N GLY A 151 16.17 -0.57 0.92
CA GLY A 151 17.22 0.39 0.58
C GLY A 151 16.66 1.81 0.55
N THR A 152 17.47 2.75 1.02
CA THR A 152 17.25 4.20 0.82
C THR A 152 17.34 4.58 -0.65
#